data_AF-A0A3M1ATQ3-F1
#
_entry.id   AF-A0A3M1ATQ3-F1
#
_cell.length_a   1.000
_cell.length_b   1.000
_cell.length_c   1.000
_cell.angle_alpha   90.00
_cell.angle_beta   90.00
_cell.angle_gamma   90.00
#
_symmetry.space_group_name_H-M   'P 1'
#
loop_
_entity.id
_entity.type
_entity.pdbx_description
1 polymer ?
#
loop_
_entity_poly.entity_id
_entity_poly.type
_entity_poly.pdbx_seq_one_letter_code
_entity_poly.pdbx_strand_id
1 'polypeptide(L)' 'MILLVIFTGSYLGKNMQQILQNIKSGETRLETVPPPADWAGGVRVRTAASLISAGTEKMLIDLAQKSLVGKAQARPDLV' A
#
# COMPACT_ATOMS: atom_id res chain seq x y z
N MET A 1 -6.32 -3.33 -7.47
CA MET A 1 -4.93 -2.91 -7.22
C MET A 1 -5.01 -1.84 -6.16
N ILE A 2 -4.85 -2.19 -4.89
CA ILE A 2 -4.63 -1.16 -3.86
C ILE A 2 -3.14 -0.85 -3.94
N LEU A 3 -2.83 0.41 -4.17
CA LEU A 3 -1.48 0.92 -4.14
C LEU A 3 -1.14 1.14 -2.66
N LEU A 4 -0.48 0.18 -2.01
CA LEU A 4 0.08 0.42 -0.69
C LEU A 4 1.37 1.23 -0.91
N VAL A 5 1.26 2.55 -0.90
CA VAL A 5 2.41 3.44 -1.12
C VAL A 5 3.30 3.38 0.11
N ILE A 6 4.42 2.69 -0.02
CA ILE A 6 5.44 2.59 1.03
C ILE A 6 6.63 3.37 0.58
N PHE A 7 7.08 4.29 1.42
CA PHE A 7 8.18 5.19 1.16
C PHE A 7 9.41 4.66 1.89
N THR A 8 10.24 3.85 1.24
CA THR A 8 11.59 3.59 1.74
C THR A 8 12.52 4.63 1.10
N GLY A 9 13.11 5.48 1.93
CA GLY A 9 13.96 6.58 1.46
C GLY A 9 15.30 6.06 0.94
N SER A 10 15.67 6.42 -0.29
CA SER A 10 17.07 6.39 -0.73
C SER A 10 17.56 7.83 -0.91
N TYR A 11 18.50 8.20 -0.05
CA TYR A 11 19.25 9.44 -0.14
C TYR A 11 20.43 9.26 -1.07
N LEU A 12 20.27 9.69 -2.31
CA LEU A 12 21.28 9.99 -3.34
C LEU A 12 20.67 9.64 -4.70
N GLY A 13 19.72 10.47 -5.17
CA GLY A 13 19.33 10.48 -6.58
C GLY A 13 18.21 9.52 -7.00
N LYS A 14 17.10 10.14 -7.40
CA LYS A 14 16.13 9.73 -8.44
C LYS A 14 15.16 8.58 -8.20
N ASN A 15 15.36 7.70 -7.24
CA ASN A 15 14.58 6.45 -7.17
C ASN A 15 14.08 6.14 -5.74
N MET A 16 12.82 5.73 -5.62
CA MET A 16 12.09 5.38 -4.41
C MET A 16 11.62 3.93 -4.50
N GLN A 17 11.68 3.17 -3.40
CA GLN A 17 11.15 1.80 -3.43
C GLN A 17 9.69 1.82 -2.99
N GLN A 18 8.83 1.10 -3.71
CA GLN A 18 7.41 0.98 -3.45
C GLN A 18 6.99 -0.48 -3.50
N ILE A 19 6.15 -0.90 -2.56
CA ILE A 19 5.59 -2.24 -2.55
C ILE A 19 4.26 -2.24 -3.32
N LEU A 20 4.17 -3.06 -4.34
CA LEU A 20 2.96 -3.28 -5.13
C LEU A 20 2.31 -4.59 -4.71
N GLN A 21 1.03 -4.53 -4.37
CA GLN A 21 0.25 -5.71 -3.99
C GLN A 21 -0.94 -5.93 -4.93
N ASN A 22 -0.97 -7.09 -5.55
CA ASN A 22 -2.10 -7.56 -6.32
C ASN A 22 -3.03 -8.37 -5.43
N ILE A 23 -4.14 -7.75 -5.04
CA ILE A 23 -5.14 -8.36 -4.16
C ILE A 23 -5.83 -9.58 -4.79
N LYS A 24 -5.95 -9.59 -6.14
CA LYS A 24 -6.60 -10.71 -6.84
C LYS A 24 -5.74 -11.96 -6.80
N SER A 25 -4.42 -11.83 -7.00
CA SER A 25 -3.49 -12.96 -6.98
C SER A 25 -2.79 -13.18 -5.64
N GLY A 26 -2.86 -12.23 -4.71
CA GLY A 26 -2.06 -12.22 -3.48
C GLY A 26 -0.59 -11.84 -3.69
N GLU A 27 -0.19 -11.56 -4.93
CA GLU A 27 1.21 -11.30 -5.25
C GLU A 27 1.69 -9.95 -4.70
N THR A 28 2.89 -9.93 -4.15
CA THR A 28 3.54 -8.72 -3.62
C THR A 28 4.92 -8.57 -4.24
N ARG A 29 5.23 -7.38 -4.77
CA ARG A 29 6.52 -7.06 -5.42
C ARG A 29 7.07 -5.74 -4.90
N LEU A 30 8.39 -5.62 -4.86
CA LEU A 30 9.08 -4.37 -4.56
C LEU A 30 9.55 -3.76 -5.87
N GLU A 31 9.06 -2.57 -6.19
CA GLU A 31 9.40 -1.84 -7.41
C GLU A 31 10.18 -0.57 -7.08
N THR A 32 11.06 -0.19 -7.99
CA THR A 32 11.74 1.11 -7.92
C THR A 32 10.97 2.11 -8.79
N VAL A 33 10.44 3.16 -8.17
CA VAL A 33 9.60 4.19 -8.80
C VAL A 33 10.22 5.57 -8.65
N PRO A 34 9.87 6.56 -9.48
CA PRO A 34 10.28 7.93 -9.24
C PRO A 34 9.68 8.46 -7.92
N PRO A 35 10.34 9.42 -7.25
CA PRO A 35 9.76 10.09 -6.10
C PRO A 35 8.51 10.91 -6.49
N PRO A 36 7.61 11.19 -5.53
CA PRO A 36 6.44 12.03 -5.77
C PRO A 36 6.83 13.38 -6.37
N ALA A 37 6.13 13.79 -7.42
CA ALA A 37 6.36 15.08 -8.06
C ALA A 37 6.08 16.23 -7.08
N ASP A 38 6.89 17.28 -7.15
CA ASP A 38 6.59 18.52 -6.45
C ASP A 38 5.48 19.26 -7.21
N TRP A 39 4.55 19.86 -6.48
CA TRP A 39 3.46 20.64 -7.06
C TRP A 39 3.24 21.94 -6.28
N ALA A 40 2.68 22.96 -6.93
CA ALA A 40 2.52 24.28 -6.34
C ALA A 40 1.62 24.22 -5.09
N GLY A 41 2.12 24.72 -3.96
CA GLY A 41 1.42 24.66 -2.67
C GLY A 41 1.59 23.33 -1.91
N GLY A 42 2.32 22.37 -2.45
CA GLY A 42 2.67 21.12 -1.77
C GLY A 42 3.98 21.21 -0.99
N VAL A 43 4.12 20.37 0.04
CA VAL A 43 5.38 20.14 0.76
C VAL A 43 5.77 18.69 0.63
N ARG A 44 7.02 18.42 0.24
CA ARG A 44 7.58 17.08 0.22
C ARG A 44 8.09 16.71 1.61
N VAL A 45 7.46 15.71 2.22
CA VAL A 45 7.89 15.17 3.51
C VAL A 45 8.85 14.01 3.28
N ARG A 46 9.95 14.03 4.02
CA ARG A 46 10.86 12.89 4.06
C ARG A 46 10.43 11.89 5.12
N THR A 47 10.26 10.65 4.69
CA THR A 47 10.10 9.49 5.57
C THR A 47 11.45 8.81 5.80
N ALA A 48 11.85 8.61 7.06
CA ALA A 48 13.10 7.92 7.41
C ALA A 48 12.96 6.39 7.37
N ALA A 49 11.79 5.89 7.76
CA ALA A 49 11.46 4.47 7.74
C ALA A 49 9.95 4.30 7.51
N SER A 50 9.57 3.19 6.89
CA SER A 50 8.18 2.76 6.75
C SER A 50 8.03 1.36 7.35
N LEU A 51 6.87 1.07 7.94
CA LEU A 51 6.56 -0.21 8.58
C LEU A 51 5.29 -0.81 7.96
N ILE A 52 5.28 -2.14 7.87
CA ILE A 52 4.18 -2.96 7.34
C ILE A 52 3.81 -3.99 8.38
N SER A 53 2.50 -4.26 8.54
CA SER A 53 2.01 -5.24 9.51
C SER A 53 1.43 -6.43 8.78
N ALA A 54 2.22 -7.49 8.58
CA ALA A 54 1.84 -8.66 7.78
C ALA A 54 0.44 -9.23 8.09
N GLY A 55 -0.03 -9.12 9.34
CA GLY A 55 -1.38 -9.52 9.73
C GLY A 55 -2.49 -8.64 9.15
N THR A 56 -2.27 -7.33 9.04
CA THR A 56 -3.22 -6.37 8.47
C THR A 56 -3.30 -6.52 6.95
N GLU A 57 -2.19 -6.71 6.24
CA GLU A 57 -2.26 -6.90 4.78
C GLU A 57 -2.92 -8.23 4.43
N LYS A 58 -2.63 -9.29 5.19
CA LYS A 58 -3.32 -10.58 5.02
C LYS A 58 -4.83 -10.43 5.24
N MET A 59 -5.23 -9.77 6.32
CA MET A 59 -6.64 -9.49 6.60
C MET A 59 -7.32 -8.73 5.46
N LEU A 60 -6.67 -7.71 4.87
CA LEU A 60 -7.20 -6.94 3.75
C LEU A 60 -7.37 -7.80 2.49
N ILE A 61 -6.42 -8.68 2.18
CA ILE A 61 -6.53 -9.61 1.06
C ILE A 61 -7.70 -10.57 1.28
N ASP A 62 -7.78 -11.20 2.45
CA ASP A 62 -8.83 -12.16 2.79
C ASP A 62 -10.22 -11.51 2.71
N LEU A 63 -10.36 -10.26 3.17
CA LEU A 63 -11.60 -9.51 3.05
C LEU A 63 -11.93 -9.18 1.58
N ALA A 64 -10.94 -8.75 0.81
CA ALA A 64 -11.14 -8.33 -0.57
C ALA A 64 -11.53 -9.49 -1.50
N GLN A 65 -11.06 -10.71 -1.23
CA GLN A 65 -11.41 -11.93 -1.96
C GLN A 65 -12.85 -12.42 -1.69
N LYS A 66 -13.52 -11.97 -0.61
CA LYS A 66 -14.90 -12.33 -0.31
C LYS A 66 -15.92 -11.61 -1.21
N SER A 67 -17.07 -12.25 -1.43
CA SER A 67 -18.25 -11.61 -2.03
C SER A 67 -18.77 -10.46 -1.16
N LEU A 68 -19.65 -9.59 -1.68
CA LEU A 68 -20.22 -8.49 -0.90
C LEU A 68 -20.92 -8.98 0.37
N VAL A 69 -21.67 -10.08 0.28
CA VAL A 69 -22.31 -10.73 1.44
C VAL A 69 -21.26 -11.24 2.43
N GLY A 70 -20.20 -11.89 1.93
CA GLY A 70 -19.11 -12.37 2.77
C GLY A 70 -18.34 -11.23 3.46
N LYS A 71 -18.26 -10.05 2.84
CA LYS A 71 -17.69 -8.83 3.44
C LYS A 71 -18.59 -8.28 4.54
N ALA A 72 -19.89 -8.18 4.28
CA ALA A 72 -20.89 -7.76 5.28
C ALA A 72 -20.91 -8.69 6.50
N GLN A 73 -20.83 -10.01 6.30
CA GLN A 73 -20.74 -10.97 7.40
C GLN A 73 -19.43 -10.87 8.19
N ALA A 74 -18.31 -10.58 7.52
CA ALA A 74 -17.01 -10.45 8.17
C ALA A 74 -16.87 -9.11 8.94
N ARG A 75 -17.64 -8.09 8.54
CA ARG A 75 -17.66 -6.74 9.11
C ARG A 75 -19.11 -6.28 9.32
N PRO A 76 -19.87 -6.93 10.24
CA PRO A 76 -21.28 -6.62 10.46
C PRO A 76 -21.48 -5.24 11.10
N ASP A 77 -20.42 -4.65 11.64
CA ASP A 77 -20.37 -3.29 12.18
C ASP A 77 -20.49 -2.19 11.12
N LEU A 78 -20.28 -2.50 9.84
CA LEU A 78 -20.25 -1.53 8.74
C LEU A 78 -21.51 -1.55 7.86
N VAL A 79 -22.58 -2.20 8.32
CA VAL A 79 -23.80 -2.45 7.54
C VAL A 79 -25.02 -1.99 8.31
#